data_AF-A0A350PM30-F1
#
_entry.id   AF-A0A350PM30-F1
#
_cell.length_a   1.000
_cell.length_b   1.000
_cell.length_c   1.000
_cell.angle_alpha   90.00
_cell.angle_beta   90.00
_cell.angle_gamma   90.00
#
_symmetry.space_group_name_H-M   'P 1'
#
loop_
_entity.id
_entity.type
_entity.pdbx_description
1 polymer ?
#
loop_
_entity_poly.entity_id
_entity_poly.type
_entity_poly.pdbx_seq_one_letter_code
_entity_poly.pdbx_strand_id
1 'polypeptide(L)'
;MRFLSLFLGVLLWLSANVVAQVVSDTLEMKEITVTSTRYRIPIIKQPSQTIVIDSAKLAGTYGQSIGEALSRYSSIFVRSNAPGAVSVASFRGFGGEQTRVLWEGMPINHSMLGVLDLSLMLSGSFSSVEISSGSGSST
;
A
#
# COMPACT_ATOMS: atom_id res chain seq x y z
N MET A 1 -38.64 -31.54 -54.89
CA MET A 1 -37.35 -31.77 -54.20
C MET A 1 -36.32 -30.64 -54.42
N ARG A 2 -36.27 -29.99 -55.60
CA ARG A 2 -35.31 -28.89 -55.89
C ARG A 2 -35.47 -27.60 -55.07
N PHE A 3 -36.69 -27.23 -54.69
CA PHE A 3 -36.93 -26.05 -53.83
C PHE A 3 -36.51 -26.28 -52.38
N LEU A 4 -36.65 -27.51 -51.87
CA LEU A 4 -36.26 -27.86 -50.51
C LEU A 4 -34.74 -27.84 -50.34
N SER A 5 -33.99 -28.29 -51.34
CA SER A 5 -32.52 -28.22 -51.34
C SER A 5 -31.99 -26.79 -51.40
N LEU A 6 -32.66 -25.90 -52.14
CA LEU A 6 -32.30 -24.47 -52.17
C LEU A 6 -32.57 -23.79 -50.82
N PHE A 7 -33.73 -24.06 -50.23
CA PHE A 7 -34.09 -23.50 -48.92
C PHE A 7 -33.13 -23.96 -47.81
N LEU A 8 -32.74 -25.24 -47.82
CA LEU A 8 -31.77 -25.78 -46.86
C LEU A 8 -30.37 -25.19 -47.07
N GLY A 9 -29.96 -24.96 -48.32
CA GLY A 9 -28.69 -24.31 -48.65
C GLY A 9 -28.63 -22.86 -48.13
N VAL A 10 -29.73 -22.11 -48.26
CA VAL A 10 -29.82 -20.72 -47.74
C VAL A 10 -29.79 -20.70 -46.21
N LEU A 11 -30.49 -21.62 -45.55
CA LEU A 11 -30.47 -21.75 -44.09
C LEU A 11 -29.06 -22.06 -43.54
N LEU A 12 -28.33 -22.96 -44.21
CA LEU A 12 -26.95 -23.27 -43.84
C LEU A 12 -26.03 -22.06 -44.02
N TRP A 13 -26.20 -21.30 -45.10
CA TRP A 13 -25.41 -20.11 -45.36
C TRP A 13 -25.66 -18.98 -44.34
N LEU A 14 -26.90 -18.80 -43.90
CA LEU A 14 -27.22 -17.84 -42.84
C LEU A 14 -26.62 -18.24 -41.49
N SER A 15 -26.62 -19.54 -41.15
CA SER A 15 -26.06 -20.02 -39.89
C SER A 15 -24.53 -19.84 -39.79
N ALA A 16 -23.82 -19.92 -40.92
CA ALA A 16 -22.37 -19.74 -40.96
C ALA A 16 -21.89 -18.30 -40.68
N ASN A 17 -22.79 -17.31 -40.78
CA ASN A 17 -22.45 -15.88 -40.60
C ASN A 17 -22.87 -15.31 -39.24
N VAL A 18 -23.30 -16.16 -38.30
CA VAL A 18 -23.68 -15.70 -36.95
C VAL A 18 -22.42 -15.54 -36.09
N VAL A 19 -22.00 -14.30 -35.86
CA VAL A 19 -20.97 -13.96 -34.88
C VAL A 19 -21.63 -13.87 -33.50
N ALA A 20 -21.60 -14.95 -32.72
CA ALA A 20 -22.39 -15.04 -31.51
C ALA A 20 -21.73 -14.53 -30.23
N GLN A 21 -20.40 -14.38 -30.14
CA GLN A 21 -19.76 -13.97 -28.88
C GLN A 21 -18.44 -13.20 -29.12
N VAL A 22 -18.50 -11.87 -29.00
CA VAL A 22 -17.32 -11.07 -28.64
C VAL A 22 -17.61 -10.51 -27.24
N VAL A 23 -17.45 -11.37 -26.24
CA VAL A 23 -17.40 -10.92 -24.84
C VAL A 23 -15.96 -10.60 -24.55
N SER A 24 -15.55 -9.35 -24.80
CA SER A 24 -14.27 -8.83 -24.32
C SER A 24 -14.39 -8.64 -22.80
N ASP A 25 -14.12 -9.70 -22.05
CA ASP A 25 -14.19 -9.73 -20.58
C ASP A 25 -12.96 -9.08 -19.90
N THR A 26 -12.15 -8.34 -20.65
CA THR A 26 -10.97 -7.66 -20.11
C THR A 26 -10.81 -6.33 -20.81
N LEU A 27 -11.32 -5.28 -20.16
CA LEU A 27 -10.99 -3.92 -20.52
C LEU A 27 -9.57 -3.66 -20.03
N GLU A 28 -8.66 -3.29 -20.94
CA GLU A 28 -7.34 -2.78 -20.59
C GLU A 28 -7.54 -1.38 -19.98
N MET A 29 -7.69 -1.35 -18.66
CA MET A 29 -7.94 -0.11 -17.94
C MET A 29 -6.63 0.69 -17.84
N LYS A 30 -6.70 1.96 -18.23
CA LYS A 30 -5.63 2.92 -17.92
C LYS A 30 -5.50 3.03 -16.39
N GLU A 31 -4.27 3.08 -15.90
CA GLU A 31 -3.99 3.27 -14.48
C GLU A 31 -4.76 4.50 -13.94
N ILE A 32 -5.58 4.27 -12.91
CA ILE A 32 -6.33 5.32 -12.22
C ILE A 32 -5.60 5.60 -10.92
N THR A 33 -5.00 6.78 -10.81
CA THR A 33 -4.42 7.25 -9.54
C THR A 33 -5.56 7.64 -8.60
N VAL A 34 -5.90 6.75 -7.68
CA VAL A 34 -6.87 7.03 -6.60
C VAL A 34 -6.22 8.02 -5.63
N THR A 35 -6.54 9.31 -5.78
CA THR A 35 -6.08 10.34 -4.85
C THR A 35 -7.09 10.46 -3.72
N SER A 36 -6.84 9.73 -2.62
CA SER A 36 -7.54 9.95 -1.35
C SER A 36 -7.15 11.34 -0.85
N THR A 37 -8.01 12.34 -1.01
CA THR A 37 -7.64 13.71 -0.63
C THR A 37 -7.56 13.84 0.90
N ARG A 38 -6.33 13.89 1.42
CA ARG A 38 -5.89 14.89 2.40
C ARG A 38 -4.64 15.55 1.80
N TYR A 39 -4.70 16.87 1.57
CA TYR A 39 -3.71 17.63 0.79
C TYR A 39 -2.26 17.26 1.10
N ARG A 40 -1.48 16.87 0.08
CA ARG A 40 -0.03 16.65 0.21
C ARG A 40 0.67 18.00 0.33
N ILE A 41 0.90 18.45 1.55
CA ILE A 41 1.65 19.67 1.85
C ILE A 41 3.15 19.34 1.74
N PRO A 42 3.95 20.11 0.98
CA PRO A 42 5.41 19.94 0.96
C PRO A 42 5.98 20.00 2.38
N ILE A 43 7.00 19.19 2.69
CA ILE A 43 7.62 19.11 4.03
C ILE A 43 8.01 20.50 4.57
N ILE A 44 8.50 21.40 3.72
CA ILE A 44 8.91 22.78 4.08
C ILE A 44 7.73 23.63 4.59
N LYS A 45 6.50 23.29 4.19
CA LYS A 45 5.26 23.98 4.57
C LYS A 45 4.50 23.24 5.68
N GLN A 46 4.98 22.07 6.13
CA GLN A 46 4.37 21.35 7.24
C GLN A 46 4.80 21.99 8.57
N PRO A 47 3.87 22.18 9.53
CA PRO A 47 4.18 22.77 10.83
C PRO A 47 4.96 21.82 11.75
N SER A 48 4.96 20.53 11.45
CA SER A 48 5.69 19.49 12.14
C SER A 48 6.93 19.08 11.36
N GLN A 49 8.01 18.73 12.06
CA GLN A 49 9.18 18.14 11.40
C GLN A 49 8.82 16.76 10.86
N THR A 50 9.00 16.59 9.56
CA THR A 50 8.71 15.35 8.85
C THR A 50 9.98 14.80 8.21
N ILE A 51 10.22 13.50 8.38
CA ILE A 51 11.32 12.76 7.76
C ILE A 51 10.70 11.70 6.85
N VAL A 52 11.22 11.60 5.63
CA VAL A 52 10.80 10.58 4.66
C VAL A 52 11.96 9.62 4.40
N ILE A 53 11.68 8.33 4.56
CA ILE A 53 12.52 7.23 4.10
C ILE A 53 11.92 6.77 2.77
N ASP A 54 12.67 7.00 1.69
CA ASP A 54 12.26 6.62 0.35
C ASP A 54 12.59 5.16 0.03
N SER A 55 12.13 4.69 -1.12
CA SER A 55 12.38 3.34 -1.62
C SER A 55 13.87 3.03 -1.76
N ALA A 56 14.70 4.02 -2.11
CA ALA A 56 16.14 3.86 -2.25
C ALA A 56 16.80 3.54 -0.90
N LYS A 57 16.42 4.23 0.18
CA LYS A 57 16.88 3.92 1.54
C LYS A 57 16.33 2.57 2.01
N LEU A 58 15.04 2.30 1.78
CA LEU A 58 14.41 1.04 2.16
C LEU A 58 15.07 -0.17 1.48
N ALA A 59 15.53 -0.02 0.24
CA ALA A 59 16.28 -1.05 -0.49
C ALA A 59 17.60 -1.43 0.23
N GLY A 60 18.24 -0.49 0.94
CA GLY A 60 19.43 -0.78 1.76
C GLY A 60 19.15 -1.62 3.01
N THR A 61 17.88 -1.84 3.33
CA THR A 61 17.41 -2.70 4.43
C THR A 61 16.51 -3.83 3.90
N TYR A 62 16.59 -4.16 2.62
CA TYR A 62 15.74 -5.19 2.00
C TYR A 62 15.87 -6.52 2.74
N GLY A 63 14.73 -7.15 3.06
CA GLY A 63 14.66 -8.39 3.85
C GLY A 63 14.79 -8.19 5.37
N GLN A 64 14.99 -6.97 5.85
CA GLN A 64 14.94 -6.62 7.28
C GLN A 64 13.59 -6.02 7.65
N SER A 65 13.35 -5.81 8.93
CA SER A 65 12.12 -5.19 9.42
C SER A 65 12.12 -3.67 9.24
N ILE A 66 10.94 -3.05 9.31
CA ILE A 66 10.81 -1.59 9.39
C ILE A 66 11.55 -1.05 10.63
N GLY A 67 11.55 -1.79 11.74
CA GLY A 67 12.29 -1.40 12.94
C GLY A 67 13.78 -1.15 12.67
N GLU A 68 14.39 -1.98 11.83
CA GLU A 68 15.79 -1.80 11.42
C GLU A 68 15.95 -0.61 10.46
N ALA A 69 15.03 -0.44 9.50
CA ALA A 69 15.03 0.72 8.59
C ALA A 69 14.90 2.06 9.34
N LEU A 70 14.01 2.12 10.33
CA LEU A 70 13.83 3.29 11.19
C LEU A 70 15.07 3.57 12.03
N SER A 71 15.69 2.53 12.61
CA SER A 71 16.92 2.67 13.39
C SER A 71 18.10 3.19 12.55
N ARG A 72 18.14 2.83 11.27
CA ARG A 72 19.23 3.22 10.36
C ARG A 72 19.05 4.61 9.73
N TYR A 73 17.83 4.97 9.35
CA TYR A 73 17.57 6.15 8.52
C TYR A 73 16.76 7.25 9.18
N SER A 74 16.37 7.08 10.45
CA SER A 74 15.60 8.07 11.20
C SER A 74 16.17 8.33 12.58
N SER A 75 15.64 9.35 13.25
CA SER A 75 15.94 9.65 14.65
C SER A 75 14.94 9.01 15.63
N ILE A 76 14.04 8.12 15.15
CA ILE A 76 13.16 7.35 16.04
C ILE A 76 14.01 6.30 16.76
N PHE A 77 13.81 6.17 18.07
CA PHE A 77 14.40 5.08 18.82
C PHE A 77 13.50 3.84 18.70
N VAL A 78 14.04 2.73 18.19
CA VAL A 78 13.32 1.46 18.15
C VAL A 78 13.76 0.61 19.33
N ARG A 79 12.83 0.34 20.25
CA ARG A 79 13.07 -0.51 21.40
C ARG A 79 12.90 -1.97 20.98
N SER A 80 13.94 -2.77 21.11
CA SER A 80 13.90 -4.22 20.90
C SER A 80 14.71 -4.91 22.01
N ASN A 81 14.22 -6.05 22.49
CA ASN A 81 14.83 -6.78 23.61
C ASN A 81 15.81 -7.88 23.16
N ALA A 82 15.77 -8.28 21.88
CA ALA A 82 16.69 -9.24 21.26
C ALA A 82 16.52 -9.21 19.73
N PRO A 83 17.50 -9.69 18.95
CA PRO A 83 17.32 -9.89 17.51
C PRO A 83 16.08 -10.73 17.22
N GLY A 84 15.16 -10.22 16.39
CA GLY A 84 13.89 -10.89 16.07
C GLY A 84 12.82 -10.84 17.17
N ALA A 85 13.09 -10.19 18.30
CA ALA A 85 12.05 -9.91 19.29
C ALA A 85 11.18 -8.72 18.87
N VAL A 86 10.04 -8.59 19.55
CA VAL A 86 9.10 -7.48 19.39
C VAL A 86 9.85 -6.15 19.39
N SER A 87 9.62 -5.35 18.35
CA SER A 87 10.27 -4.06 18.18
C SER A 87 9.24 -2.94 18.09
N VAL A 88 9.44 -1.89 18.89
CA VAL A 88 8.42 -0.86 19.10
C VAL A 88 9.06 0.52 18.93
N ALA A 89 8.39 1.41 18.18
CA ALA A 89 8.83 2.78 18.04
C ALA A 89 8.68 3.55 19.36
N SER A 90 9.69 4.37 19.66
CA SER A 90 9.68 5.35 20.72
C SER A 90 10.24 6.66 20.20
N PHE A 91 9.54 7.75 20.46
CA PHE A 91 9.84 9.03 19.86
C PHE A 91 9.78 10.14 20.89
N ARG A 92 10.87 10.89 21.09
CA ARG A 92 10.95 12.04 22.02
C ARG A 92 10.39 11.76 23.44
N GLY A 93 10.62 10.56 23.97
CA GLY A 93 10.12 10.15 25.29
C GLY A 93 8.71 9.53 25.28
N PHE A 94 8.01 9.57 24.16
CA PHE A 94 6.76 8.81 23.96
C PHE A 94 7.07 7.35 23.68
N GLY A 95 6.35 6.45 24.34
CA GLY A 95 6.42 5.00 24.10
C GLY A 95 5.63 4.57 22.87
N GLY A 96 5.63 3.27 22.59
CA GLY A 96 4.84 2.70 21.49
C GLY A 96 3.34 2.96 21.62
N GLU A 97 2.80 2.91 22.84
CA GLU A 97 1.38 3.19 23.11
C GLU A 97 0.96 4.61 22.73
N GLN A 98 1.92 5.54 22.75
CA GLN A 98 1.72 6.95 22.43
C GLN A 98 2.21 7.29 21.02
N THR A 99 2.66 6.29 20.25
CA THR A 99 3.14 6.44 18.89
C THR A 99 2.13 5.84 17.93
N ARG A 100 1.44 6.69 17.17
CA ARG A 100 0.47 6.25 16.18
C ARG A 100 1.17 5.84 14.90
N VAL A 101 0.91 4.62 14.45
CA VAL A 101 1.37 4.09 13.17
C VAL A 101 0.19 4.02 12.22
N LEU A 102 0.38 4.60 11.03
CA LEU A 102 -0.62 4.66 9.99
C LEU A 102 -0.14 3.86 8.78
N TRP A 103 -1.01 3.04 8.21
CA TRP A 103 -0.84 2.48 6.88
C TRP A 103 -1.90 3.08 5.97
N GLU A 104 -1.47 3.81 4.93
CA GLU A 104 -2.37 4.56 4.02
C GLU A 104 -3.37 5.45 4.79
N GLY A 105 -2.91 6.07 5.89
CA GLY A 105 -3.75 6.93 6.74
C GLY A 105 -4.66 6.19 7.74
N MET A 106 -4.72 4.86 7.71
CA MET A 106 -5.49 4.07 8.67
C MET A 106 -4.60 3.64 9.85
N PRO A 107 -5.06 3.81 11.11
CA PRO A 107 -4.30 3.37 12.27
C PRO A 107 -4.22 1.83 12.31
N ILE A 108 -3.01 1.31 12.48
CA ILE A 108 -2.75 -0.14 12.53
C ILE A 108 -2.16 -0.61 13.86
N ASN A 109 -2.06 0.27 14.85
CA ASN A 109 -1.73 -0.12 16.23
C ASN A 109 -2.74 -1.13 16.76
N HIS A 110 -2.28 -2.07 17.58
CA HIS A 110 -3.15 -3.06 18.23
C HIS A 110 -4.18 -2.35 19.13
N SER A 111 -5.48 -2.62 18.95
CA SER A 111 -6.56 -1.91 19.65
C SER A 111 -6.49 -1.99 21.17
N MET A 112 -6.06 -3.14 21.71
CA MET A 112 -5.94 -3.36 23.16
C MET A 112 -4.65 -2.79 23.77
N LEU A 113 -3.52 -2.81 23.04
CA LEU A 113 -2.21 -2.48 23.58
C LEU A 113 -1.71 -1.12 23.12
N GLY A 114 -2.34 -0.50 22.12
CA GLY A 114 -1.88 0.76 21.51
C GLY A 114 -0.55 0.66 20.77
N VAL A 115 0.07 -0.52 20.69
CA VAL A 115 1.41 -0.75 20.13
C VAL A 115 1.32 -1.52 18.81
N LEU A 116 2.31 -1.31 17.95
CA LEU A 116 2.55 -2.15 16.78
C LEU A 116 3.95 -2.77 16.89
N ASP A 117 4.04 -4.06 16.58
CA ASP A 117 5.32 -4.74 16.43
C ASP A 117 5.91 -4.49 15.05
N LEU A 118 6.90 -3.61 14.98
CA LEU A 118 7.61 -3.24 13.76
C LEU A 118 8.48 -4.37 13.22
N SER A 119 8.72 -5.44 14.00
CA SER A 119 9.55 -6.58 13.57
C SER A 119 8.82 -7.44 12.53
N LEU A 120 7.48 -7.40 12.55
CA LEU A 120 6.61 -8.15 11.66
C LEU A 120 6.45 -7.47 10.28
N MET A 121 6.85 -6.21 10.15
CA MET A 121 6.73 -5.46 8.90
C MET A 121 8.05 -5.49 8.15
N LEU A 122 8.07 -6.14 6.98
CA LEU A 122 9.25 -6.18 6.12
C LEU A 122 9.45 -4.85 5.39
N SER A 123 10.66 -4.29 5.46
CA SER A 123 11.04 -3.03 4.81
C SER A 123 10.74 -3.01 3.30
N GLY A 124 10.96 -4.14 2.61
CA GLY A 124 10.78 -4.29 1.17
C GLY A 124 9.32 -4.27 0.71
N SER A 125 8.36 -4.34 1.64
CA SER A 125 6.93 -4.27 1.32
C SER A 125 6.40 -2.84 1.19
N PHE A 126 7.25 -1.82 1.43
CA PHE A 126 6.85 -0.42 1.46
C PHE A 126 7.64 0.39 0.43
N SER A 127 6.96 1.34 -0.22
CA SER A 127 7.58 2.28 -1.16
C SER A 127 8.17 3.50 -0.44
N SER A 128 7.56 3.90 0.68
CA SER A 128 8.02 5.01 1.51
C SER A 128 7.52 4.87 2.93
N VAL A 129 8.29 5.40 3.88
CA VAL A 129 7.88 5.56 5.28
C VAL A 129 8.01 7.03 5.65
N GLU A 130 6.93 7.62 6.13
CA GLU A 130 6.88 9.00 6.61
C GLU A 130 6.81 9.02 8.14
N ILE A 131 7.63 9.87 8.74
CA ILE A 131 7.72 10.07 10.18
C ILE A 131 7.44 11.54 10.43
N SER A 132 6.37 11.83 11.18
CA SER A 132 6.02 13.21 11.53
C SER A 132 6.08 13.42 13.04
N SER A 133 6.79 14.46 13.46
CA SER A 133 6.91 14.87 14.85
C SER A 133 5.87 15.94 15.17
N GLY A 134 4.67 15.55 15.56
CA GLY A 134 3.60 16.49 15.91
C GLY A 134 2.55 15.84 16.80
N SER A 135 1.74 16.65 17.48
CA SER A 135 0.54 16.14 18.16
C SER A 135 -0.42 15.61 17.08
N GLY A 136 -0.56 14.29 16.99
CA GLY A 136 -1.37 13.60 15.96
C GLY A 136 -2.89 13.86 16.05
N SER A 137 -3.32 14.83 16.86
CA SER A 137 -4.72 15.28 16.97
C SER A 137 -5.18 16.20 15.84
N SER A 138 -4.28 16.62 14.93
CA SER A 138 -4.60 17.60 13.88
C SER A 138 -4.24 17.19 12.45
N THR A 139 -3.85 15.95 12.19
CA THR A 139 -3.41 15.45 10.86
C THR A 139 -4.18 14.25 10.37
#